data_AF-A0A0K3BBR7-F1
#
_entry.id   AF-A0A0K3BBR7-F1
#
_cell.length_a   1.000
_cell.length_b   1.000
_cell.length_c   1.000
_cell.angle_alpha   90.00
_cell.angle_beta   90.00
_cell.angle_gamma   90.00
#
_symmetry.space_group_name_H-M   'P 1'
#
loop_
_entity.id
_entity.type
_entity.pdbx_description
1 polymer ?
#
loop_
_entity_poly.entity_id
_entity_poly.type
_entity_poly.pdbx_seq_one_letter_code
_entity_poly.pdbx_strand_id
1 'polypeptide(L)' 'MFNVDGELYAIDDTCTHQDASLADGWLEGCLIECPLHASCFDLRTGRPTGPPAKVPVRTHRVVVQDGHIHVVVVPVPAVT' A
#
# COMPACT_ATOMS: atom_id res chain seq x y z
N MET A 1 -5.91 -3.17 -0.03
CA MET A 1 -6.23 -3.12 1.42
C MET A 1 -5.67 -4.38 2.04
N PHE A 2 -5.05 -4.25 3.21
CA PHE A 2 -4.30 -5.31 3.85
C PHE A 2 -4.74 -5.42 5.31
N ASN A 3 -4.87 -6.65 5.80
CA ASN A 3 -5.16 -6.95 7.20
C ASN A 3 -3.92 -7.61 7.81
N VAL A 4 -3.32 -6.96 8.80
CA VAL A 4 -2.17 -7.46 9.55
C VAL A 4 -2.61 -7.66 10.99
N ASP A 5 -2.86 -8.90 11.37
CA ASP A 5 -3.27 -9.28 12.74
C ASP A 5 -4.48 -8.48 13.28
N GLY A 6 -5.41 -8.12 12.41
CA GLY A 6 -6.62 -7.36 12.74
C GLY A 6 -6.50 -5.85 12.51
N GLU A 7 -5.29 -5.32 12.33
CA GLU A 7 -5.08 -3.92 11.97
C GLU A 7 -5.15 -3.74 10.44
N LEU A 8 -5.90 -2.72 10.00
CA LEU A 8 -6.19 -2.51 8.59
C LEU A 8 -5.38 -1.38 7.98
N TYR A 9 -4.77 -1.66 6.83
CA TYR A 9 -3.97 -0.71 6.06
C TYR A 9 -4.48 -0.58 4.63
N ALA A 10 -4.39 0.62 4.08
CA ALA A 10 -4.70 0.89 2.69
C ALA A 10 -3.58 1.73 2.06
N ILE A 11 -3.17 1.31 0.86
CA ILE A 11 -2.21 2.02 0.01
C ILE A 11 -2.75 2.04 -1.43
N ASP A 12 -2.16 2.88 -2.28
CA ASP A 12 -2.31 2.75 -3.74
C ASP A 12 -1.92 1.32 -4.16
N ASP A 13 -2.70 0.71 -5.06
CA ASP A 13 -2.47 -0.68 -5.47
C ASP A 13 -1.34 -0.83 -6.48
N THR A 14 -1.12 0.17 -7.33
CA THR A 14 -0.06 0.11 -8.34
C THR A 14 1.30 0.31 -7.69
N CYS A 15 2.20 -0.64 -7.91
CA CYS A 15 3.60 -0.52 -7.53
C CYS A 15 4.24 0.73 -8.15
N THR A 16 4.93 1.54 -7.35
CA THR A 16 5.58 2.77 -7.84
C THR A 16 6.84 2.52 -8.68
N HIS A 17 7.30 1.27 -8.75
CA HIS A 17 8.37 0.89 -9.66
C HIS A 17 7.86 0.76 -11.10
N GLN A 18 6.79 -0.04 -11.30
CA GLN A 18 6.20 -0.38 -12.60
C GLN A 18 4.74 -0.85 -12.42
N ASP A 19 4.02 -1.01 -13.53
CA ASP A 19 2.61 -1.38 -13.56
C ASP A 19 2.36 -2.83 -13.09
N ALA A 20 2.28 -3.02 -11.77
CA ALA A 20 1.96 -4.26 -11.10
C ALA A 20 1.04 -3.99 -9.90
N SER A 21 0.05 -4.85 -9.68
CA SER A 21 -0.80 -4.80 -8.48
C SER A 21 -0.05 -5.32 -7.26
N LEU A 22 -0.06 -4.55 -6.19
CA LEU A 22 0.49 -4.95 -4.89
C LEU A 22 -0.47 -5.87 -4.13
N ALA A 23 -1.76 -5.86 -4.44
CA ALA A 23 -2.71 -6.84 -3.90
C ALA A 23 -2.41 -8.28 -4.34
N ASP A 24 -1.74 -8.45 -5.48
CA ASP A 24 -1.24 -9.76 -5.97
C ASP A 24 0.10 -10.17 -5.34
N GLY A 25 0.63 -9.37 -4.42
CA GLY A 25 1.93 -9.54 -3.78
C GLY A 25 1.96 -10.48 -2.57
N TRP A 26 3.12 -10.57 -1.92
CA TRP A 26 3.32 -11.35 -0.69
C TRP A 26 3.36 -10.44 0.54
N LEU A 27 2.50 -10.70 1.52
CA LEU A 27 2.43 -9.93 2.76
C LEU A 27 3.18 -10.65 3.90
N GLU A 28 4.20 -10.00 4.45
CA GLU A 28 4.90 -10.45 5.66
C GLU A 28 4.92 -9.32 6.70
N GLY A 29 4.16 -9.50 7.79
CA GLY A 29 3.94 -8.45 8.78
C GLY A 29 3.34 -7.20 8.12
N CYS A 30 4.00 -6.05 8.28
CA CYS A 30 3.59 -4.79 7.64
C CYS A 30 4.32 -4.52 6.31
N LEU A 31 4.95 -5.51 5.69
CA LEU A 31 5.67 -5.37 4.43
C LEU A 31 4.92 -6.10 3.32
N ILE A 32 4.54 -5.38 2.26
CA ILE A 32 3.99 -5.95 1.04
C ILE A 32 5.07 -6.02 -0.04
N GLU A 33 5.39 -7.22 -0.50
CA GLU A 33 6.32 -7.49 -1.59
C GLU A 33 5.59 -7.51 -2.93
N CYS A 34 6.03 -6.67 -3.86
CA CYS A 34 5.52 -6.63 -5.24
C CYS A 34 5.83 -7.94 -5.98
N PRO A 35 4.84 -8.57 -6.64
CA PRO A 35 5.02 -9.89 -7.25
C PRO A 35 5.95 -9.89 -8.48
N LEU A 36 6.21 -8.72 -9.08
CA LEU A 36 6.96 -8.64 -10.33
C LEU A 36 8.48 -8.65 -10.11
N HIS A 37 8.98 -7.79 -9.23
CA HIS A 37 10.42 -7.56 -9.02
C HIS A 37 10.80 -7.44 -7.52
N ALA A 38 9.96 -7.95 -6.63
CA ALA A 38 10.21 -8.04 -5.18
C ALA A 38 10.50 -6.70 -4.47
N SER A 39 10.02 -5.57 -5.00
CA SER A 39 10.04 -4.32 -4.22
C SER A 39 9.09 -4.45 -3.03
N CYS A 40 9.61 -4.23 -1.83
CA CYS A 40 8.80 -4.26 -0.62
C CYS A 40 8.42 -2.85 -0.16
N PHE A 41 7.21 -2.68 0.34
CA PHE A 41 6.71 -1.41 0.88
C PHE A 41 6.18 -1.59 2.30
N ASP A 42 6.50 -0.66 3.19
CA ASP A 42 5.92 -0.63 4.53
C ASP A 42 4.50 -0.07 4.48
N LEU A 43 3.49 -0.88 4.80
CA LEU A 43 2.07 -0.53 4.75
C LEU A 43 1.69 0.69 5.61
N ARG A 44 2.48 1.02 6.64
CA ARG A 44 2.23 2.13 7.56
C ARG A 44 2.66 3.47 6.98
N THR A 45 3.70 3.45 6.13
CA THR A 45 4.36 4.66 5.63
C THR A 45 4.38 4.78 4.11
N GLY A 46 4.08 3.68 3.42
CA GLY A 46 4.20 3.50 1.97
C GLY A 46 5.65 3.48 1.48
N ARG A 47 6.65 3.63 2.35
CA ARG A 47 8.05 3.73 1.92
C ARG A 47 8.56 2.38 1.41
N PRO A 48 9.30 2.35 0.29
CA PRO A 48 10.00 1.15 -0.12
C PRO A 48 11.10 0.82 0.89
N THR A 49 11.29 -0.46 1.20
CA THR A 49 12.37 -0.94 2.09
C THR A 49 13.62 -1.37 1.34
N GLY A 50 13.56 -1.43 0.01
CA GLY A 50 14.68 -1.78 -0.86
C GLY A 50 14.37 -1.55 -2.35
N PRO A 51 15.39 -1.64 -3.22
CA PRO A 51 15.22 -1.54 -4.67
C PRO A 51 14.38 -2.71 -5.23
N PRO A 52 13.81 -2.58 -6.45
CA PRO A 52 13.99 -1.46 -7.38
C PRO A 52 13.09 -0.23 -7.17
N ALA A 53 12.03 -0.29 -6.36
CA ALA A 53 11.21 0.86 -6.05
C ALA A 53 12.00 1.97 -5.32
N LYS A 54 11.74 3.23 -5.68
CA LYS A 54 12.40 4.41 -5.08
C LYS A 54 11.40 5.43 -4.51
N VAL A 55 10.15 5.34 -4.93
CA VAL A 55 9.08 6.28 -4.57
C VAL A 55 8.11 5.58 -3.63
N PRO A 56 7.66 6.21 -2.54
CA PRO A 56 6.63 5.63 -1.69
C PRO A 56 5.31 5.44 -2.43
N VAL A 57 4.64 4.33 -2.19
CA VAL A 57 3.19 4.23 -2.48
C VAL A 57 2.44 5.17 -1.55
N ARG A 58 1.30 5.71 -1.98
CA ARG A 58 0.48 6.54 -1.09
C ARG A 58 -0.20 5.64 -0.06
N THR A 59 -0.28 6.11 1.19
CA THR A 59 -1.13 5.51 2.22
C THR A 59 -2.46 6.24 2.33
N HIS A 60 -3.48 5.50 2.73
CA HIS A 60 -4.83 6.02 2.95
C HIS A 60 -5.29 5.64 4.35
N ARG A 61 -6.02 6.57 4.98
CA ARG A 61 -6.58 6.30 6.31
C ARG A 61 -7.73 5.31 6.18
N VAL A 62 -7.70 4.27 7.01
CA VAL A 62 -8.80 3.32 7.16
C VAL A 62 -9.64 3.71 8.37
N VAL A 63 -10.96 3.65 8.25
CA VAL A 63 -11.91 3.89 9.34
C VAL A 63 -12.91 2.74 9.37
N VAL A 64 -13.06 2.12 10.55
CA VAL A 64 -14.10 1.11 10.78
C VAL A 64 -15.25 1.76 11.53
N GLN A 65 -16.43 1.76 10.92
CA GLN A 65 -17.63 2.34 11.52
C GLN A 65 -18.84 1.46 11.21
N ASP A 66 -19.65 1.16 12.21
CA ASP A 66 -20.91 0.40 12.05
C ASP A 66 -20.73 -0.93 11.28
N GLY A 67 -19.62 -1.63 11.53
CA GLY A 67 -19.30 -2.89 10.85
C GLY A 67 -18.79 -2.76 9.40
N HIS A 68 -18.62 -1.53 8.90
CA HIS A 68 -18.13 -1.24 7.56
C HIS A 68 -16.69 -0.71 7.61
N ILE A 69 -15.91 -1.06 6.60
CA ILE A 69 -14.54 -0.56 6.40
C ILE A 69 -14.58 0.53 5.34
N HIS A 70 -14.12 1.73 5.71
CA HIS A 70 -14.05 2.90 4.84
C HIS A 70 -12.59 3.26 4.60
N VAL A 71 -12.26 3.57 3.34
CA VAL A 71 -10.96 4.14 2.96
C VAL A 71 -11.14 5.62 2.69
N VAL A 72 -10.50 6.46 3.50
CA VAL A 72 -10.41 7.91 3.25
C VAL A 72 -9.28 8.14 2.26
N VAL A 73 -9.64 8.24 0.99
CA VAL A 73 -8.70 8.43 -0.10
C VAL A 73 -8.07 9.81 0.01
N VAL A 74 -6.73 9.84 0.07
CA VAL A 74 -5.96 11.09 -0.04
C VAL A 74 -5.86 11.43 -1.53
N PRO A 75 -6.40 12.57 -1.98
CA PRO A 75 -6.40 12.94 -3.39
C PRO A 75 -4.98 13.00 -3.96
N VAL A 76 -4.81 12.62 -5.23
CA VAL A 76 -3.58 12.94 -5.96
C VAL A 76 -3.58 14.46 -6.12
N PRO A 77 -2.52 15.19 -5.72
CA PRO A 77 -2.40 16.59 -6.10
C PRO A 77 -2.57 16.68 -7.62
N ALA A 78 -3.52 17.49 -8.08
CA ALA A 78 -3.66 17.73 -9.51
C ALA A 78 -2.31 18.23 -10.02
N VAL A 79 -1.75 17.54 -11.02
CA VAL A 79 -0.56 18.02 -11.72
C VAL A 79 -1.01 19.28 -12.47
N THR A 80 -0.50 20.45 -12.07
CA THR A 80 -0.62 21.71 -12.81
C THR A 80 0.32 21.72 -14.00
#